data_AF-A0A402CWJ4-F1
#
_entry.id   AF-A0A402CWJ4-F1
#
_cell.length_a   1.000
_cell.length_b   1.000
_cell.length_c   1.000
_cell.angle_alpha   90.00
_cell.angle_beta   90.00
_cell.angle_gamma   90.00
#
_symmetry.space_group_name_H-M   'P 1'
#
loop_
_entity.id
_entity.type
_entity.pdbx_description
1 polymer ?
#
loop_
_entity_poly.entity_id
_entity_poly.type
_entity_poly.pdbx_seq_one_letter_code
_entity_poly.pdbx_strand_id
1 'polypeptide(L)' 'MPSQGHSRRLNAASFLSKDNQIYTFLGYEPITAHHMIESLDKIASQITNPTVIVLDNASIHRAKSIQEKRAQ' A
#
# COMPACT_ATOMS: atom_id res chain seq x y z
N MET A 1 -35.08 -19.11 -3.07
CA MET A 1 -33.93 -18.79 -3.95
C MET A 1 -32.76 -18.44 -3.05
N PRO A 2 -31.70 -19.24 -2.92
CA PRO A 2 -30.52 -18.78 -2.21
C PRO A 2 -29.74 -17.85 -3.15
N SER A 3 -29.87 -16.55 -2.89
CA SER A 3 -28.87 -15.55 -3.26
C SER A 3 -27.61 -15.74 -2.42
N GLN A 4 -26.49 -15.11 -2.83
CA GLN A 4 -25.19 -15.01 -2.15
C GLN A 4 -24.12 -16.01 -2.63
N GLY A 5 -23.76 -15.95 -3.91
CA GLY A 5 -22.39 -16.30 -4.30
C GLY A 5 -21.48 -15.14 -3.91
N HIS A 6 -20.63 -15.31 -2.90
CA HIS A 6 -19.63 -14.30 -2.55
C HIS A 6 -18.65 -14.14 -3.72
N SER A 7 -18.80 -13.08 -4.52
CA SER A 7 -17.82 -12.71 -5.53
C SER A 7 -16.48 -12.46 -4.85
N ARG A 8 -15.41 -13.09 -5.35
CA ARG A 8 -14.07 -12.90 -4.80
C ARG A 8 -13.65 -11.44 -4.97
N ARG A 9 -13.28 -10.78 -3.86
CA ARG A 9 -12.86 -9.38 -3.87
C ARG A 9 -11.38 -9.29 -4.24
N LEU A 10 -11.06 -8.49 -5.25
CA LEU A 10 -9.69 -8.08 -5.55
C LEU A 10 -9.38 -6.82 -4.74
N ASN A 11 -8.30 -6.85 -3.97
CA ASN A 11 -7.77 -5.71 -3.24
C ASN A 11 -6.60 -5.10 -4.01
N ALA A 12 -6.47 -3.77 -3.93
CA ALA A 12 -5.41 -3.03 -4.58
C ALA A 12 -4.85 -1.96 -3.63
N ALA A 13 -3.53 -1.90 -3.50
CA ALA A 13 -2.82 -0.77 -2.91
C ALA A 13 -2.09 -0.05 -4.06
N SER A 14 -2.37 1.24 -4.25
CA SER A 14 -1.77 2.01 -5.34
C SER A 14 -1.14 3.31 -4.84
N PHE A 15 -0.02 3.69 -5.45
CA PHE A 15 0.70 4.93 -5.17
C PHE A 15 0.87 5.70 -6.47
N LEU A 16 0.56 7.00 -6.43
CA LEU A 16 0.70 7.90 -7.57
C LEU A 16 1.90 8.83 -7.34
N SER A 17 2.80 8.92 -8.31
CA SER A 17 3.91 9.87 -8.30
C SER A 17 3.52 11.21 -8.94
N LYS A 18 4.30 12.26 -8.68
CA LYS A 18 4.14 13.58 -9.31
C LYS A 18 4.28 13.55 -10.84
N ASP A 19 5.02 12.56 -11.36
CA ASP A 19 5.28 12.37 -12.79
C ASP A 19 4.19 11.48 -13.43
N ASN A 20 3.06 11.32 -12.73
CA ASN A 20 1.90 10.55 -13.16
C ASN A 20 2.17 9.05 -13.36
N GLN A 21 3.14 8.49 -12.62
CA GLN A 21 3.38 7.06 -12.60
C GLN A 21 2.59 6.41 -11.46
N ILE A 22 1.95 5.28 -11.75
CA ILE A 22 1.16 4.52 -10.77
C ILE A 22 1.87 3.21 -10.45
N TYR A 23 2.12 2.98 -9.16
CA TYR A 23 2.61 1.71 -8.64
C TYR A 23 1.44 0.98 -7.99
N THR A 24 0.98 -0.13 -8.59
CA THR A 24 -0.17 -0.88 -8.10
C THR A 24 0.24 -2.29 -7.64
N PHE A 25 -0.21 -2.65 -6.44
CA PHE A 25 -0.05 -3.96 -5.86
C PHE A 25 -1.43 -4.60 -5.71
N LEU A 26 -1.63 -5.74 -6.37
CA LEU A 26 -2.90 -6.46 -6.40
C LEU A 26 -2.82 -7.72 -5.54
N GLY A 27 -3.93 -8.07 -4.90
CA GLY A 27 -4.04 -9.32 -4.14
C GLY A 27 -5.48 -9.63 -3.80
N TYR A 28 -5.78 -10.90 -3.53
CA TYR A 28 -7.10 -11.30 -3.03
C TYR A 28 -7.17 -11.29 -1.51
N GLU A 29 -6.02 -11.20 -0.84
CA GLU A 29 -5.91 -11.12 0.61
C GLU A 29 -6.15 -9.69 1.12
N PRO A 30 -6.57 -9.52 2.38
CA PRO A 30 -6.69 -8.21 3.01
C PRO A 30 -5.37 -7.44 2.98
N ILE A 31 -5.42 -6.15 2.68
CA ILE A 31 -4.25 -5.27 2.75
C ILE A 31 -3.90 -5.05 4.23
N THR A 32 -2.68 -5.42 4.60
CA THR A 32 -2.14 -5.27 5.95
C THR A 32 -0.98 -4.29 5.97
N ALA A 33 -0.53 -3.89 7.17
CA ALA A 33 0.67 -3.06 7.32
C ALA A 33 1.92 -3.72 6.71
N HIS A 34 2.01 -5.06 6.73
CA HIS A 34 3.13 -5.78 6.11
C HIS A 34 3.13 -5.62 4.58
N HIS A 35 1.98 -5.84 3.93
CA HIS A 35 1.82 -5.59 2.48
C HIS A 35 2.18 -4.15 2.11
N MET A 36 1.82 -3.18 2.95
CA MET A 36 2.19 -1.77 2.76
C MET A 36 3.69 -1.54 2.87
N ILE A 37 4.37 -2.13 3.85
CA ILE A 37 5.83 -2.01 4.03
C ILE A 37 6.56 -2.56 2.80
N GLU A 38 6.20 -3.77 2.34
CA GLU A 38 6.80 -4.39 1.15
C GLU A 38 6.58 -3.55 -0.10
N SER A 39 5.38 -2.99 -0.26
CA SER A 39 5.05 -2.10 -1.37
C SER A 39 5.95 -0.86 -1.35
N LEU A 40 6.13 -0.26 -0.18
CA LEU A 40 6.99 0.90 0.02
C LEU A 40 8.48 0.56 -0.21
N ASP A 41 8.95 -0.62 0.17
CA ASP A 41 10.33 -1.06 -0.13
C ASP A 41 10.58 -1.17 -1.63
N LYS A 42 9.62 -1.76 -2.37
CA LYS A 42 9.71 -1.88 -3.83
C LYS A 42 9.68 -0.54 -4.55
N ILE A 43 8.96 0.44 -4.00
CA ILE A 43 8.94 1.81 -4.52
C ILE A 43 10.27 2.51 -4.17
N ALA A 44 10.72 2.40 -2.92
CA ALA A 44 11.95 3.03 -2.45
C ALA A 44 13.18 2.57 -3.23
N SER A 45 13.27 1.30 -3.62
CA SER A 45 14.38 0.79 -4.44
C SER A 45 14.44 1.38 -5.85
N GLN A 46 13.38 2.06 -6.31
CA GLN A 46 13.29 2.71 -7.62
C GLN A 46 13.46 4.23 -7.53
N ILE A 47 13.48 4.78 -6.32
CA ILE A 47 13.59 6.22 -6.07
C ILE A 47 15.07 6.60 -5.92
N THR A 48 15.52 7.54 -6.75
CA THR A 48 16.90 8.05 -6.72
C THR A 48 17.02 9.43 -6.06
N ASN A 49 15.89 10.10 -5.81
CA ASN A 49 15.83 11.46 -5.28
C ASN A 49 15.10 11.49 -3.94
N PRO A 50 15.40 12.44 -3.04
CA PRO A 50 14.62 12.63 -1.82
C PRO A 50 13.12 12.72 -2.13
N THR A 51 12.34 11.80 -1.60
CA THR A 51 10.92 11.64 -1.93
C THR A 51 10.08 11.59 -0.66
N VAL A 52 9.00 12.36 -0.65
CA VAL A 52 8.03 12.38 0.44
C VAL A 52 6.84 11.49 0.06
N ILE A 53 6.47 10.57 0.94
CA ILE A 53 5.30 9.72 0.78
C ILE A 53 4.18 10.27 1.64
N VAL A 54 3.05 10.58 1.00
CA VAL A 54 1.83 11.06 1.66
C VAL A 54 0.84 9.89 1.72
N LEU A 55 0.36 9.60 2.93
CA LEU A 55 -0.65 8.58 3.20
C LEU A 55 -1.81 9.22 3.96
N ASP A 56 -3.02 8.73 3.75
CA ASP A 56 -4.17 9.11 4.57
C ASP A 56 -4.06 8.55 5.99
N ASN A 57 -4.90 9.05 6.89
CA ASN A 57 -4.83 8.73 8.32
C ASN A 57 -5.51 7.41 8.68
N ALA A 58 -5.39 6.37 7.86
CA ALA A 58 -5.94 5.06 8.14
C ALA A 58 -5.13 4.31 9.21
N SER A 59 -5.79 3.45 9.99
CA SER A 59 -5.15 2.66 11.05
C SER A 59 -3.98 1.81 10.53
N ILE A 60 -4.10 1.27 9.32
CA ILE A 60 -3.02 0.51 8.65
C ILE A 60 -1.79 1.36 8.35
N HIS A 61 -1.95 2.66 8.05
CA HIS A 61 -0.85 3.59 7.77
C HIS A 61 -0.19 4.14 9.03
N ARG A 62 -0.91 4.10 10.16
CA ARG A 62 -0.42 4.48 11.49
C ARG A 62 0.20 3.33 12.28
N ALA A 63 0.19 2.10 11.75
CA ALA A 63 0.72 0.94 12.44
C ALA A 63 2.16 1.21 12.92
N LYS A 64 2.50 0.72 14.12
CA LYS A 64 3.80 0.97 14.77
C LYS A 64 4.97 0.62 13.85
N SER A 65 4.84 -0.47 13.09
CA SER A 65 5.83 -0.90 12.09
C SER A 65 6.05 0.09 10.95
N ILE A 66 5.02 0.84 10.53
CA ILE A 66 5.17 1.92 9.54
C ILE A 66 5.81 3.15 10.17
N GLN A 67 5.51 3.46 11.43
CA GLN A 67 6.15 4.56 12.15
C GLN A 67 7.64 4.27 12.41
N GLU A 68 8.00 3.03 12.76
CA GLU A 68 9.38 2.58 12.96
C GLU A 68 10.19 2.69 11.66
N LYS A 69 9.57 2.40 10.50
CA LYS A 69 10.20 2.60 9.19
C LYS A 69 10.40 4.07 8.80
N ARG A 70 9.67 5.03 9.40
CA ARG A 70 9.88 6.47 9.19
C ARG A 70 11.09 7.03 9.96
N ALA A 71 11.55 6.33 11.00
CA ALA A 71 12.60 6.80 11.90
C ALA A 71 14.01 6.34 11.50
N GLN A 72 14.14 5.58 10.40
CA GLN A 72 15.40 5.18 9.77
C GLN A 72 15.66 6.05 8.54
#